data_AF-A0A520WHP8-F1
#
_entry.id   AF-A0A520WHP8-F1
#
_cell.length_a   1.000
_cell.length_b   1.000
_cell.length_c   1.000
_cell.angle_alpha   90.00
_cell.angle_beta   90.00
_cell.angle_gamma   90.00
#
_symmetry.space_group_name_H-M   'P 1'
#
loop_
_entity.id
_entity.type
_entity.pdbx_description
1 polymer ?
#
loop_
_entity_poly.entity_id
_entity_poly.type
_entity_poly.pdbx_seq_one_letter_code
_entity_poly.pdbx_strand_id
1 'polypeptide(L)'
;MSKSNLYVGHHWLDLKNDKTIQKMYLDPLWKIYLDNKSIYGNSTLYLLVDVKTSALKTYKLLEDILNKYKPMLTHVSLDSLYIGPVTIILSGNRPPINYFDDYHEYRNVFIDGRINDIGRMVSEKIMPLISSDWGDSFEWDGKGIMSEDEKKILRELVIKIHNEKKEIRFWGAPDNQNTWKALLSAGVDLINTDNIEECRNFIIQQGKY
;
A
#
# COMPACT_ATOMS: atom_id res chain seq x y z
N MET A 1 -27.85 -3.42 17.33
CA MET A 1 -26.86 -3.33 16.23
C MET A 1 -25.67 -4.19 16.60
N SER A 2 -25.47 -5.34 15.94
CA SER A 2 -24.26 -6.14 16.18
C SER A 2 -23.06 -5.32 15.77
N LYS A 3 -22.09 -5.10 16.66
CA LYS A 3 -20.82 -4.47 16.31
C LYS A 3 -20.13 -5.36 15.29
N SER A 4 -20.22 -5.01 14.01
CA SER A 4 -19.41 -5.64 12.97
C SER A 4 -17.98 -5.16 13.17
N ASN A 5 -17.06 -6.07 13.47
CA ASN A 5 -15.64 -5.76 13.65
C ASN A 5 -14.85 -6.23 12.43
N LEU A 6 -13.82 -5.48 12.03
CA LEU A 6 -12.82 -5.95 11.07
C LEU A 6 -11.66 -6.59 11.82
N TYR A 7 -11.52 -7.91 11.67
CA TYR A 7 -10.45 -8.69 12.26
C TYR A 7 -9.24 -8.80 11.34
N VAL A 8 -8.05 -8.89 11.95
CA VAL A 8 -6.76 -8.99 11.28
C VAL A 8 -6.19 -10.39 11.49
N GLY A 9 -5.85 -11.08 10.41
CA GLY A 9 -5.20 -12.39 10.42
C GLY A 9 -4.88 -12.85 8.99
N HIS A 10 -3.87 -13.72 8.85
CA HIS A 10 -3.54 -14.34 7.57
C HIS A 10 -4.49 -15.49 7.24
N HIS A 11 -4.98 -16.18 8.28
CA HIS A 11 -6.00 -17.22 8.19
C HIS A 11 -7.15 -16.98 9.17
N TRP A 12 -8.30 -17.61 8.91
CA TRP A 12 -9.48 -17.49 9.77
C TRP A 12 -9.25 -18.03 11.20
N LEU A 13 -8.30 -18.96 11.36
CA LEU A 13 -7.87 -19.50 12.66
C LEU A 13 -7.08 -18.48 13.50
N ASP A 14 -6.50 -17.45 12.87
CA ASP A 14 -5.72 -16.43 13.56
C ASP A 14 -6.60 -15.37 14.24
N LEU A 15 -7.90 -15.36 13.92
CA LEU A 15 -8.84 -14.32 14.33
C LEU A 15 -9.17 -14.46 15.81
N LYS A 16 -8.87 -13.41 16.57
CA LYS A 16 -9.20 -13.27 17.99
C LYS A 16 -9.96 -11.97 18.22
N ASN A 17 -10.79 -11.91 19.26
CA ASN A 17 -11.63 -10.75 19.58
C ASN A 17 -10.83 -9.45 19.88
N ASP A 18 -9.53 -9.57 20.16
CA ASP A 18 -8.59 -8.49 20.37
C ASP A 18 -7.76 -8.10 19.13
N LYS A 19 -7.79 -8.89 18.06
CA LYS A 19 -7.09 -8.62 16.80
C LYS A 19 -7.97 -7.89 15.80
N THR A 20 -8.48 -6.71 16.17
CA THR A 20 -9.19 -5.85 15.21
C THR A 20 -8.25 -4.83 14.57
N ILE A 21 -8.59 -4.32 13.39
CA ILE A 21 -7.80 -3.26 12.72
C ILE A 21 -7.61 -2.03 13.62
N GLN A 22 -8.61 -1.73 14.45
CA GLN A 22 -8.55 -0.63 15.41
C GLN A 22 -7.48 -0.88 16.47
N LYS A 23 -7.55 -2.02 17.16
CA LYS A 23 -6.62 -2.35 18.24
C LYS A 23 -5.18 -2.55 17.75
N MET A 24 -5.02 -3.19 16.60
CA MET A 24 -3.71 -3.54 16.04
C MET A 24 -3.01 -2.33 15.42
N TYR A 25 -3.74 -1.42 14.77
CA TYR A 25 -3.15 -0.38 13.95
C TYR A 25 -3.72 1.02 14.23
N LEU A 26 -5.04 1.22 14.07
CA LEU A 26 -5.59 2.58 14.06
C LEU A 26 -5.53 3.27 15.43
N ASP A 27 -5.82 2.58 16.53
CA ASP A 27 -5.77 3.17 17.88
C ASP A 27 -4.32 3.51 18.31
N PRO A 28 -3.30 2.65 18.09
CA PRO A 28 -1.90 3.03 18.30
C PRO A 28 -1.46 4.24 17.48
N LEU A 29 -1.79 4.27 16.17
CA LEU A 29 -1.46 5.39 15.29
C LEU A 29 -2.18 6.69 15.72
N TRP A 30 -3.45 6.57 16.09
CA TRP A 30 -4.25 7.69 16.59
C TRP A 30 -3.69 8.27 17.87
N LYS A 31 -3.17 7.43 18.77
CA LYS A 31 -2.50 7.90 19.99
C LYS A 31 -1.24 8.72 19.65
N ILE A 32 -0.41 8.25 18.72
CA ILE A 32 0.79 8.98 18.27
C ILE A 32 0.39 10.34 17.67
N TYR A 33 -0.67 10.34 16.85
CA TYR A 33 -1.22 11.56 16.25
C TYR A 33 -1.71 12.57 17.31
N LEU A 34 -2.50 12.13 18.29
CA LEU A 34 -3.01 12.98 19.37
C LEU A 34 -1.90 13.54 20.27
N ASP A 35 -0.80 12.80 20.42
CA ASP A 35 0.40 13.25 21.14
C ASP A 35 1.21 14.28 20.33
N ASN A 36 0.75 14.72 19.15
CA ASN A 36 1.45 15.57 18.18
C ASN A 36 2.84 15.04 17.78
N LYS A 37 2.99 13.72 17.79
CA LYS A 37 4.22 13.04 17.34
C LYS A 37 4.07 12.65 15.87
N SER A 38 5.19 12.67 15.16
CA SER A 38 5.21 12.17 13.80
C SER A 38 5.00 10.65 13.79
N ILE A 39 4.09 10.18 12.94
CA ILE A 39 3.89 8.75 12.66
C ILE A 39 5.00 8.23 11.73
N TYR A 40 5.36 9.01 10.69
CA TYR A 40 6.35 8.60 9.70
C TYR A 40 7.14 9.78 9.12
N GLY A 41 7.94 10.44 9.96
CA GLY A 41 8.73 11.61 9.58
C GLY A 41 7.87 12.72 8.96
N ASN A 42 8.26 13.18 7.78
CA ASN A 42 7.51 14.17 6.99
C ASN A 42 6.65 13.51 5.88
N SER A 43 6.55 12.18 5.91
CA SER A 43 5.85 11.39 4.91
C SER A 43 4.59 10.76 5.49
N THR A 44 3.74 10.23 4.62
CA THR A 44 2.57 9.46 5.02
C THR A 44 2.93 7.99 5.19
N LEU A 45 2.36 7.33 6.20
CA LEU A 45 2.42 5.88 6.33
C LEU A 45 1.32 5.25 5.47
N TYR A 46 1.69 4.37 4.53
CA TYR A 46 0.72 3.55 3.81
C TYR A 46 0.30 2.36 4.66
N LEU A 47 -0.98 2.29 5.04
CA LEU A 47 -1.58 1.12 5.68
C LEU A 47 -2.35 0.32 4.63
N LEU A 48 -1.72 -0.73 4.10
CA LEU A 48 -2.36 -1.65 3.16
C LEU A 48 -3.32 -2.59 3.90
N VAL A 49 -4.60 -2.48 3.60
CA VAL A 49 -5.66 -3.33 4.14
C VAL A 49 -5.98 -4.42 3.11
N ASP A 50 -5.35 -5.58 3.27
CA ASP A 50 -5.54 -6.74 2.38
C ASP A 50 -6.87 -7.45 2.68
N VAL A 51 -7.86 -7.22 1.83
CA VAL A 51 -9.21 -7.76 2.01
C VAL A 51 -9.28 -9.18 1.44
N LYS A 52 -9.49 -10.16 2.32
CA LYS A 52 -9.59 -11.59 1.95
C LYS A 52 -10.99 -12.10 1.62
N THR A 53 -12.03 -11.27 1.83
CA THR A 53 -13.43 -11.71 1.71
C THR A 53 -14.27 -10.74 0.86
N SER A 54 -15.47 -10.35 1.30
CA SER A 54 -16.39 -9.53 0.53
C SER A 54 -15.93 -8.07 0.49
N ALA A 55 -15.34 -7.67 -0.64
CA ALA A 55 -14.75 -6.35 -0.86
C ALA A 55 -15.66 -5.18 -0.42
N LEU A 56 -16.89 -5.14 -0.95
CA LEU A 56 -17.81 -4.02 -0.69
C LEU A 56 -18.30 -3.97 0.77
N LYS A 57 -18.53 -5.13 1.40
CA LYS A 57 -18.94 -5.19 2.82
C LYS A 57 -17.80 -4.74 3.72
N THR A 58 -16.58 -5.20 3.46
CA THR A 58 -15.38 -4.79 4.19
C THR A 58 -15.12 -3.30 4.03
N TYR A 59 -15.24 -2.77 2.81
CA TYR A 59 -15.07 -1.36 2.52
C TYR A 59 -16.04 -0.48 3.32
N LYS A 60 -17.35 -0.75 3.25
CA LYS A 60 -18.36 0.03 3.98
C LYS A 60 -18.11 0.03 5.49
N LEU A 61 -17.78 -1.15 6.04
CA LEU A 61 -17.45 -1.26 7.45
C LEU A 61 -16.16 -0.53 7.82
N LEU A 62 -15.16 -0.52 6.93
CA LEU A 62 -13.93 0.21 7.11
C LEU A 62 -14.21 1.73 7.12
N GLU A 63 -15.02 2.25 6.20
CA GLU A 63 -15.42 3.66 6.19
C GLU A 63 -16.06 4.08 7.52
N ASP A 64 -16.98 3.26 8.04
CA ASP A 64 -17.64 3.50 9.33
C ASP A 64 -16.63 3.58 10.48
N ILE A 65 -15.66 2.65 10.51
CA ILE A 65 -14.58 2.63 11.50
C ILE A 65 -13.69 3.88 11.36
N LEU A 66 -13.34 4.27 10.14
CA LEU A 66 -12.42 5.37 9.84
C LEU A 66 -12.98 6.74 10.18
N ASN A 67 -14.30 6.89 10.37
CA ASN A 67 -14.92 8.15 10.80
C ASN A 67 -14.29 8.74 12.07
N LYS A 68 -13.91 7.89 13.04
CA LYS A 68 -13.24 8.32 14.28
C LYS A 68 -11.84 8.89 14.05
N TYR A 69 -11.19 8.52 12.94
CA TYR A 69 -9.78 8.74 12.69
C TYR A 69 -9.52 9.78 11.59
N LYS A 70 -10.58 10.35 10.97
CA LYS A 70 -10.49 11.29 9.83
C LYS A 70 -9.36 12.33 9.93
N PRO A 71 -9.11 13.00 11.07
CA PRO A 71 -8.08 14.02 11.14
C PRO A 71 -6.64 13.54 10.83
N MET A 72 -6.32 12.26 11.05
CA MET A 72 -4.99 11.72 10.74
C MET A 72 -4.86 11.15 9.31
N LEU A 73 -5.95 11.11 8.55
CA LEU A 73 -6.01 10.35 7.31
C LEU A 73 -5.81 11.24 6.08
N THR A 74 -5.03 10.73 5.13
CA THR A 74 -5.06 11.22 3.75
C THR A 74 -6.47 11.07 3.19
N HIS A 75 -6.96 12.11 2.52
CA HIS A 75 -8.30 12.11 1.96
C HIS A 75 -8.41 12.99 0.72
N VAL A 76 -9.45 12.73 -0.07
CA VAL A 76 -9.91 13.56 -1.16
C VAL A 76 -11.19 14.26 -0.71
N SER A 77 -11.28 15.57 -0.91
CA SER A 77 -12.52 16.34 -0.72
C SER A 77 -12.62 17.41 -1.79
N LEU A 78 -13.79 17.50 -2.44
CA LEU A 78 -14.03 18.42 -3.56
C LEU A 78 -12.90 18.34 -4.61
N ASP A 79 -12.59 17.11 -5.03
CA ASP A 79 -11.51 16.75 -5.98
C ASP A 79 -10.08 17.15 -5.58
N SER A 80 -9.88 17.68 -4.38
CA SER A 80 -8.55 18.05 -3.87
C SER A 80 -8.00 16.95 -2.97
N LEU A 81 -6.73 16.58 -3.15
CA LEU A 81 -6.04 15.60 -2.34
C LEU A 81 -5.34 16.29 -1.15
N TYR A 82 -5.66 15.85 0.06
CA TYR A 82 -5.07 16.32 1.32
C TYR A 82 -4.27 15.17 1.93
N ILE A 83 -2.95 15.33 2.00
CA ILE A 83 -2.05 14.32 2.55
C ILE A 83 -2.07 14.38 4.07
N GLY A 84 -2.45 13.27 4.70
CA GLY A 84 -2.41 13.08 6.15
C GLY A 84 -1.28 12.14 6.57
N PRO A 85 -1.01 12.04 7.87
CA PRO A 85 0.00 11.13 8.42
C PRO A 85 -0.17 9.65 8.04
N VAL A 86 -1.40 9.21 7.72
CA VAL A 86 -1.70 7.83 7.33
C VAL A 86 -2.57 7.80 6.06
N THR A 87 -2.17 7.01 5.07
CA THR A 87 -2.97 6.75 3.87
C THR A 87 -3.49 5.31 3.92
N ILE A 88 -4.81 5.14 3.88
CA ILE A 88 -5.44 3.81 3.87
C ILE A 88 -5.57 3.32 2.43
N ILE A 89 -4.98 2.17 2.12
CA ILE A 89 -5.01 1.58 0.78
C ILE A 89 -5.64 0.20 0.86
N LEU A 90 -6.78 -0.02 0.20
CA LEU A 90 -7.39 -1.34 0.05
C LEU A 90 -6.61 -2.19 -0.95
N SER A 91 -6.14 -3.35 -0.51
CA SER A 91 -5.53 -4.39 -1.34
C SER A 91 -6.33 -5.69 -1.28
N GLY A 92 -5.85 -6.75 -1.94
CA GLY A 92 -6.58 -8.00 -2.11
C GLY A 92 -7.87 -7.81 -2.92
N ASN A 93 -8.99 -8.29 -2.38
CA ASN A 93 -10.32 -8.10 -2.96
C ASN A 93 -10.81 -6.66 -2.76
N ARG A 94 -10.77 -5.86 -3.81
CA ARG A 94 -11.23 -4.46 -3.81
C ARG A 94 -12.57 -4.28 -4.54
N PRO A 95 -13.39 -3.28 -4.15
CA PRO A 95 -14.53 -2.89 -4.97
C PRO A 95 -14.09 -2.50 -6.39
N PRO A 96 -14.99 -2.58 -7.38
CA PRO A 96 -14.75 -2.04 -8.72
C PRO A 96 -14.30 -0.57 -8.68
N ILE A 97 -13.44 -0.14 -9.61
CA ILE A 97 -12.85 1.21 -9.63
C ILE A 97 -13.94 2.30 -9.68
N ASN A 98 -15.00 2.08 -10.45
CA ASN A 98 -16.10 3.03 -10.58
C ASN A 98 -16.84 3.31 -9.25
N TYR A 99 -16.73 2.43 -8.25
CA TYR A 99 -17.26 2.69 -6.91
C TYR A 99 -16.58 3.89 -6.24
N PHE A 100 -15.38 4.26 -6.69
CA PHE A 100 -14.60 5.38 -6.14
C PHE A 100 -14.79 6.69 -6.92
N ASP A 101 -15.47 6.65 -8.07
CA ASP A 101 -15.75 7.82 -8.91
C ASP A 101 -16.93 8.65 -8.35
N ASP A 102 -17.85 8.02 -7.62
CA ASP A 102 -19.10 8.63 -7.13
C ASP A 102 -18.93 9.49 -5.85
N TYR A 103 -17.72 9.54 -5.28
CA TYR A 103 -17.47 10.24 -4.01
C TYR A 103 -17.01 11.69 -4.23
N HIS A 104 -17.96 12.61 -4.38
CA HIS A 104 -17.67 14.02 -4.63
C HIS A 104 -17.37 14.84 -3.35
N GLU A 105 -17.84 14.42 -2.17
CA GLU A 105 -17.71 15.23 -0.95
C GLU A 105 -16.45 14.89 -0.14
N TYR A 106 -16.23 13.60 0.17
CA TYR A 106 -15.14 13.15 1.03
C TYR A 106 -14.84 11.66 0.84
N ARG A 107 -13.57 11.29 0.65
CA ARG A 107 -13.09 9.90 0.66
C ARG A 107 -11.70 9.81 1.26
N ASN A 108 -11.48 8.87 2.19
CA ASN A 108 -10.21 8.68 2.90
C ASN A 108 -9.62 7.26 2.72
N VAL A 109 -10.10 6.54 1.70
CA VAL A 109 -9.63 5.20 1.36
C VAL A 109 -9.30 5.18 -0.13
N PHE A 110 -8.13 4.63 -0.43
CA PHE A 110 -7.56 4.49 -1.77
C PHE A 110 -7.49 3.02 -2.13
N ILE A 111 -7.18 2.69 -3.38
CA ILE A 111 -7.04 1.30 -3.83
C ILE A 111 -5.63 1.00 -4.32
N ASP A 112 -5.19 -0.22 -4.04
CA ASP A 112 -3.98 -0.81 -4.57
C ASP A 112 -4.28 -1.38 -5.97
N GLY A 113 -3.57 -0.87 -6.95
CA GLY A 113 -3.61 -1.20 -8.38
C GLY A 113 -3.00 -2.54 -8.74
N ARG A 114 -3.26 -2.98 -9.99
CA ARG A 114 -2.59 -4.13 -10.63
C ARG A 114 -1.90 -3.66 -11.91
N ILE A 115 -0.93 -4.43 -12.40
CA ILE A 115 -0.23 -4.10 -13.67
C ILE A 115 -1.23 -3.87 -14.83
N ASN A 116 -2.31 -4.65 -14.87
CA ASN A 116 -3.35 -4.50 -15.91
C ASN A 116 -4.18 -3.20 -15.79
N ASP A 117 -4.02 -2.42 -14.72
CA ASP A 117 -4.65 -1.10 -14.57
C ASP A 117 -3.82 0.04 -15.18
N ILE A 118 -2.56 -0.22 -15.56
CA ILE A 118 -1.72 0.73 -16.26
C ILE A 118 -2.37 1.05 -17.62
N GLY A 119 -2.40 2.32 -17.99
CA GLY A 119 -3.00 2.85 -19.21
C GLY A 119 -4.52 3.06 -19.13
N ARG A 120 -5.16 2.74 -18.00
CA ARG A 120 -6.62 2.88 -17.83
C ARG A 120 -7.09 4.27 -17.38
N MET A 121 -6.17 5.25 -17.30
CA MET A 121 -6.46 6.63 -16.89
C MET A 121 -7.09 6.77 -15.49
N VAL A 122 -6.85 5.80 -14.60
CA VAL A 122 -7.29 5.88 -13.20
C VAL A 122 -6.37 6.83 -12.46
N SER A 123 -6.90 7.89 -11.86
CA SER A 123 -6.10 8.87 -11.12
C SER A 123 -5.42 8.26 -9.89
N GLU A 124 -4.23 8.77 -9.56
CA GLU A 124 -3.51 8.57 -8.31
C GLU A 124 -4.35 8.90 -7.07
N LYS A 125 -5.32 9.81 -7.20
CA LYS A 125 -6.28 10.14 -6.14
C LYS A 125 -7.18 8.96 -5.79
N ILE A 126 -7.36 8.01 -6.69
CA ILE A 126 -8.10 6.76 -6.45
C ILE A 126 -7.10 5.63 -6.17
N MET A 127 -6.09 5.52 -7.03
CA MET A 127 -5.14 4.42 -7.08
C MET A 127 -3.70 4.96 -7.04
N PRO A 128 -3.18 5.32 -5.86
CA PRO A 128 -1.83 5.90 -5.73
C PRO A 128 -0.72 4.86 -5.86
N LEU A 129 -1.04 3.57 -5.72
CA LEU A 129 -0.08 2.47 -5.71
C LEU A 129 -0.48 1.42 -6.74
N ILE A 130 0.49 0.84 -7.45
CA ILE A 130 0.36 -0.40 -8.20
C ILE A 130 1.19 -1.49 -7.53
N SER A 131 0.56 -2.61 -7.16
CA SER A 131 1.26 -3.79 -6.65
C SER A 131 1.18 -4.97 -7.62
N SER A 132 2.24 -5.79 -7.65
CA SER A 132 2.28 -7.06 -8.40
C SER A 132 2.99 -8.15 -7.60
N ASP A 133 2.62 -9.41 -7.83
CA ASP A 133 3.52 -10.52 -7.52
C ASP A 133 4.77 -10.36 -8.40
N TRP A 134 5.95 -10.60 -7.83
CA TRP A 134 7.19 -10.69 -8.58
C TRP A 134 7.13 -11.82 -9.62
N GLY A 135 6.59 -12.98 -9.23
CA GLY A 135 6.51 -14.16 -10.10
C GLY A 135 5.59 -13.99 -11.30
N ASP A 136 4.70 -13.00 -11.28
CA ASP A 136 3.83 -12.67 -12.43
C ASP A 136 4.62 -12.04 -13.60
N SER A 137 5.81 -11.48 -13.34
CA SER A 137 6.59 -10.72 -14.33
C SER A 137 8.03 -11.18 -14.48
N PHE A 138 8.59 -11.91 -13.51
CA PHE A 138 10.01 -12.23 -13.43
C PHE A 138 10.24 -13.67 -13.00
N GLU A 139 11.25 -14.31 -13.60
CA GLU A 139 11.73 -15.64 -13.21
C GLU A 139 12.96 -15.56 -12.31
N TRP A 140 13.64 -14.40 -12.28
CA TRP A 140 14.84 -14.20 -11.48
C TRP A 140 14.58 -14.40 -9.98
N ASP A 141 15.34 -15.33 -9.39
CA ASP A 141 15.25 -15.74 -7.99
C ASP A 141 16.11 -14.91 -7.03
N GLY A 142 16.68 -13.80 -7.52
CA GLY A 142 17.54 -12.91 -6.73
C GLY A 142 19.00 -13.39 -6.64
N LYS A 143 19.37 -14.52 -7.26
CA LYS A 143 20.76 -14.99 -7.32
C LYS A 143 21.45 -14.59 -8.61
N GLY A 144 22.76 -14.34 -8.51
CA GLY A 144 23.55 -13.94 -9.66
C GLY A 144 23.09 -12.62 -10.27
N ILE A 145 23.27 -12.47 -11.58
CA ILE A 145 22.95 -11.24 -12.29
C ILE A 145 21.57 -11.40 -12.94
N MET A 146 20.63 -10.52 -12.60
CA MET A 146 19.36 -10.41 -13.32
C MET A 146 19.62 -10.16 -14.81
N SER A 147 18.89 -10.85 -15.69
CA SER A 147 19.06 -10.73 -17.13
C SER A 147 18.78 -9.30 -17.62
N GLU A 148 19.39 -8.88 -18.73
CA GLU A 148 19.13 -7.54 -19.29
C GLU A 148 17.67 -7.37 -19.77
N ASP A 149 17.05 -8.45 -20.23
CA ASP A 149 15.64 -8.45 -20.64
C ASP A 149 14.71 -8.21 -19.46
N GLU A 150 14.90 -8.92 -18.34
CA GLU A 150 14.10 -8.68 -17.13
C GLU A 150 14.38 -7.29 -16.52
N LYS A 151 15.64 -6.82 -16.52
CA LYS A 151 15.95 -5.45 -16.10
C LYS A 151 15.22 -4.40 -16.94
N LYS A 152 15.12 -4.64 -18.25
CA LYS A 152 14.38 -3.76 -19.17
C LYS A 152 12.89 -3.77 -18.83
N ILE A 153 12.28 -4.94 -18.62
CA ILE A 153 10.88 -5.06 -18.20
C ILE A 153 10.63 -4.28 -16.90
N LEU A 154 11.49 -4.47 -15.89
CA LEU A 154 11.38 -3.78 -14.60
C LEU A 154 11.41 -2.25 -14.76
N ARG A 155 12.39 -1.73 -15.52
CA ARG A 155 12.50 -0.28 -15.78
C ARG A 155 11.29 0.26 -16.54
N GLU A 156 10.81 -0.47 -17.56
CA GLU A 156 9.64 -0.05 -18.34
C GLU A 156 8.37 0.00 -17.48
N LEU A 157 8.17 -0.95 -16.58
CA LEU A 157 7.05 -0.94 -15.63
C LEU A 157 7.10 0.28 -14.71
N VAL A 158 8.27 0.53 -14.10
CA VAL A 158 8.47 1.69 -13.21
C VAL A 158 8.17 2.99 -13.97
N ILE A 159 8.74 3.19 -15.16
CA ILE A 159 8.52 4.39 -15.97
C ILE A 159 7.04 4.58 -16.31
N LYS A 160 6.34 3.52 -16.74
CA LYS A 160 4.91 3.60 -17.09
C LYS A 160 4.06 4.00 -15.88
N ILE A 161 4.35 3.46 -14.69
CA ILE A 161 3.61 3.73 -13.47
C ILE A 161 3.90 5.15 -12.95
N HIS A 162 5.16 5.58 -12.96
CA HIS A 162 5.55 6.94 -12.58
C HIS A 162 4.97 7.99 -13.52
N ASN A 163 4.83 7.71 -14.82
CA ASN A 163 4.14 8.60 -15.76
C ASN A 163 2.65 8.81 -15.40
N GLU A 164 2.05 7.89 -14.65
CA GLU A 164 0.69 8.02 -14.11
C GLU A 164 0.65 8.65 -12.71
N LYS A 165 1.79 9.13 -12.19
CA LYS A 165 1.96 9.68 -10.83
C LYS A 165 1.61 8.70 -9.72
N LYS A 166 1.83 7.41 -9.97
CA LYS A 166 1.61 6.33 -9.01
C LYS A 166 2.93 5.76 -8.55
N GLU A 167 2.93 5.12 -7.40
CA GLU A 167 4.05 4.35 -6.86
C GLU A 167 3.95 2.88 -7.27
N ILE A 168 5.06 2.15 -7.23
CA ILE A 168 5.12 0.72 -7.51
C ILE A 168 5.69 -0.09 -6.33
N ARG A 169 5.09 -1.26 -6.10
CA ARG A 169 5.54 -2.28 -5.15
C ARG A 169 5.51 -3.67 -5.78
N PHE A 170 6.51 -4.50 -5.48
CA PHE A 170 6.46 -5.94 -5.75
C PHE A 170 6.39 -6.72 -4.44
N TRP A 171 5.42 -7.62 -4.33
CA TRP A 171 5.39 -8.65 -3.27
C TRP A 171 5.86 -9.99 -3.84
N GLY A 172 6.29 -10.92 -2.99
CA GLY A 172 6.85 -12.19 -3.46
C GLY A 172 8.25 -12.10 -4.11
N ALA A 173 8.84 -10.91 -4.18
CA ALA A 173 10.20 -10.74 -4.65
C ALA A 173 11.20 -11.42 -3.68
N PRO A 174 12.32 -11.97 -4.17
CA PRO A 174 13.33 -12.58 -3.30
C PRO A 174 13.88 -11.55 -2.30
N ASP A 175 13.82 -11.84 -1.00
CA ASP A 175 14.14 -10.86 0.05
C ASP A 175 15.64 -10.91 0.43
N ASN A 176 16.48 -10.26 -0.37
CA ASN A 176 17.91 -10.17 -0.14
C ASN A 176 18.53 -8.91 -0.77
N GLN A 177 19.76 -8.59 -0.39
CA GLN A 177 20.48 -7.38 -0.83
C GLN A 177 20.59 -7.24 -2.36
N ASN A 178 20.70 -8.36 -3.09
CA ASN A 178 20.82 -8.32 -4.55
C ASN A 178 19.50 -7.84 -5.19
N THR A 179 18.38 -8.39 -4.72
CA THR A 179 17.04 -7.95 -5.16
C THR A 179 16.77 -6.52 -4.72
N TRP A 180 17.04 -6.16 -3.47
CA TRP A 180 16.87 -4.78 -2.99
C TRP A 180 17.66 -3.80 -3.85
N LYS A 181 18.91 -4.14 -4.20
CA LYS A 181 19.72 -3.34 -5.11
C LYS A 181 19.07 -3.19 -6.48
N ALA A 182 18.55 -4.27 -7.07
CA ALA A 182 17.90 -4.25 -8.37
C ALA A 182 16.64 -3.36 -8.35
N LEU A 183 15.78 -3.51 -7.34
CA LEU A 183 14.57 -2.72 -7.16
C LEU A 183 14.90 -1.23 -6.96
N LEU A 184 15.84 -0.90 -6.07
CA LEU A 184 16.28 0.48 -5.84
C LEU A 184 16.89 1.09 -7.10
N SER A 185 17.68 0.32 -7.85
CA SER A 185 18.34 0.81 -9.07
C SER A 185 17.34 1.07 -10.19
N ALA A 186 16.24 0.32 -10.24
CA ALA A 186 15.17 0.52 -11.20
C ALA A 186 14.21 1.67 -10.82
N GLY A 187 14.26 2.15 -9.57
CA GLY A 187 13.38 3.21 -9.08
C GLY A 187 12.06 2.72 -8.50
N VAL A 188 11.99 1.47 -8.02
CA VAL A 188 10.83 0.96 -7.29
C VAL A 188 10.66 1.73 -5.98
N ASP A 189 9.43 2.19 -5.70
CA ASP A 189 9.15 3.08 -4.58
C ASP A 189 9.05 2.35 -3.24
N LEU A 190 8.42 1.17 -3.23
CA LEU A 190 8.19 0.38 -2.01
C LEU A 190 8.80 -1.02 -2.13
N ILE A 191 9.74 -1.33 -1.23
CA ILE A 191 10.36 -2.65 -1.12
C ILE A 191 9.61 -3.47 -0.07
N ASN A 192 9.10 -4.61 -0.49
CA ASN A 192 8.58 -5.61 0.43
C ASN A 192 9.74 -6.39 1.07
N THR A 193 9.78 -6.48 2.40
CA THR A 193 10.82 -7.21 3.12
C THR A 193 10.29 -7.74 4.44
N ASP A 194 10.72 -8.95 4.81
CA ASP A 194 10.53 -9.50 6.16
C ASP A 194 11.75 -9.19 7.05
N ASN A 195 12.86 -8.73 6.45
CA ASN A 195 14.12 -8.40 7.11
C ASN A 195 14.33 -6.88 7.24
N ILE A 196 13.39 -6.20 7.91
CA ILE A 196 13.31 -4.72 7.98
C ILE A 196 14.63 -4.06 8.39
N GLU A 197 15.30 -4.56 9.44
CA GLU A 197 16.55 -3.95 9.92
C GLU A 197 17.69 -4.10 8.92
N GLU A 198 17.83 -5.27 8.30
CA GLU A 198 18.86 -5.52 7.29
C GLU A 198 18.62 -4.69 6.03
N CYS A 199 17.38 -4.68 5.54
CA CYS A 199 16.98 -3.89 4.37
C CYS A 199 17.22 -2.40 4.61
N ARG A 200 16.85 -1.87 5.79
CA ARG A 200 17.13 -0.49 6.18
C ARG A 200 18.63 -0.20 6.16
N ASN A 201 19.44 -1.03 6.80
CA ASN A 201 20.90 -0.83 6.86
C ASN A 201 21.51 -0.85 5.46
N PHE A 202 21.05 -1.76 4.60
CA PHE A 202 21.46 -1.83 3.20
C PHE A 202 21.11 -0.53 2.44
N ILE A 203 19.87 -0.06 2.53
CA ILE A 203 19.39 1.16 1.85
C ILE A 203 20.22 2.39 2.28
N ILE A 204 20.48 2.55 3.59
CA ILE A 204 21.29 3.66 4.12
C ILE A 204 22.72 3.60 3.55
N GLN A 205 23.33 2.42 3.47
CA GLN A 205 24.67 2.25 2.91
C GLN A 205 24.75 2.56 1.40
N GLN A 206 23.66 2.40 0.66
CA GLN A 206 23.60 2.78 -0.77
C GLN A 206 23.50 4.31 -0.99
N GLY A 207 23.41 5.11 0.08
CA GLY A 207 23.38 6.58 0.00
C GLY A 207 22.10 7.14 -0.61
N LYS A 208 20.99 6.39 -0.57
CA LYS A 208 19.71 6.82 -1.14
C LYS A 208 18.78 7.57 -0.16
N TYR A 209 19.10 7.62 1.14
CA TYR A 209 18.36 8.37 2.17
C TYR A 209 19.27 8.74 3.34
#